data_AF-A0A2V8KIN8-F1
#
_entry.id   AF-A0A2V8KIN8-F1
#
_cell.length_a   1.000
_cell.length_b   1.000
_cell.length_c   1.000
_cell.angle_alpha   90.00
_cell.angle_beta   90.00
_cell.angle_gamma   90.00
#
_symmetry.space_group_name_H-M   'P 1'
#
loop_
_entity.id
_entity.type
_entity.pdbx_description
1 polymer ?
#
loop_
_entity_poly.entity_id
_entity_poly.type
_entity_poly.pdbx_seq_one_letter_code
_entity_poly.pdbx_strand_id
1 'polypeptide(L)' 'MKRIAAIPGDGIGIDVTRESMRVLRRVNEVFSAGLEFVEFD' A
#
# COMPACT_ATOMS: atom_id res chain seq x y z
N MET A 1 9.99 -1.92 -12.10
CA MET A 1 8.71 -1.55 -11.44
C MET A 1 8.29 -2.72 -10.57
N LYS A 2 8.07 -2.50 -9.27
CA LYS A 2 7.60 -3.58 -8.38
C LYS A 2 6.10 -3.44 -8.23
N ARG A 3 5.38 -4.51 -8.56
CA ARG A 3 3.92 -4.59 -8.43
C ARG A 3 3.58 -5.32 -7.14
N ILE A 4 2.82 -4.67 -6.27
CA ILE A 4 2.55 -5.11 -4.91
C ILE A 4 1.04 -5.30 -4.75
N ALA A 5 0.64 -6.50 -4.37
CA ALA A 5 -0.72 -6.79 -3.94
C ALA A 5 -0.87 -6.40 -2.46
N ALA A 6 -1.79 -5.49 -2.17
CA ALA A 6 -2.17 -5.12 -0.81
C ALA A 6 -3.44 -5.90 -0.42
N ILE A 7 -3.28 -6.85 0.52
CA ILE A 7 -4.37 -7.70 1.03
C ILE A 7 -4.46 -7.43 2.53
N PRO A 8 -5.50 -6.73 3.00
CA PRO A 8 -5.61 -6.31 4.40
C PRO A 8 -5.88 -7.47 5.37
N GLY A 9 -6.49 -8.56 4.89
CA GLY A 9 -6.92 -9.67 5.73
C GLY A 9 -7.97 -9.22 6.76
N ASP A 10 -7.91 -9.81 7.96
CA ASP A 10 -8.93 -9.63 9.00
C ASP A 10 -8.45 -8.80 10.20
N GLY A 11 -9.41 -8.40 11.05
CA GLY A 11 -9.14 -7.72 12.31
C GLY A 11 -8.41 -6.39 12.11
N ILE A 12 -7.32 -6.16 12.86
CA ILE A 12 -6.55 -4.91 12.77
C ILE A 12 -5.85 -4.74 11.42
N GLY A 13 -5.70 -5.83 10.64
CA GLY A 13 -5.07 -5.82 9.32
C GLY A 13 -5.69 -4.79 8.39
N ILE A 14 -7.01 -4.60 8.46
CA ILE A 14 -7.78 -3.59 7.71
C ILE A 14 -7.27 -2.17 8.00
N ASP A 15 -7.15 -1.82 9.28
CA ASP A 15 -6.79 -0.46 9.69
C ASP A 15 -5.30 -0.18 9.48
N VAL A 16 -4.42 -1.12 9.84
CA VAL A 16 -2.97 -0.91 9.70
C VAL A 16 -2.52 -0.92 8.24
N THR A 17 -3.18 -1.70 7.38
CA THR A 17 -2.88 -1.72 5.94
C THR A 17 -3.31 -0.42 5.29
N ARG A 18 -4.48 0.13 5.65
CA ARG A 18 -4.95 1.43 5.17
C ARG A 18 -3.93 2.55 5.45
N GLU A 19 -3.45 2.65 6.68
CA GLU A 19 -2.47 3.68 7.05
C GLU A 19 -1.08 3.42 6.44
N SER A 20 -0.67 2.15 6.32
CA SER A 20 0.57 1.80 5.61
C SER A 20 0.51 2.24 4.15
N MET A 21 -0.61 2.00 3.47
CA MET A 21 -0.83 2.39 2.08
C MET A 21 -0.82 3.91 1.90
N ARG A 22 -1.36 4.66 2.86
CA ARG A 22 -1.30 6.13 2.86
C ARG A 22 0.15 6.65 2.89
N VAL A 23 1.00 6.07 3.74
CA VAL A 23 2.43 6.43 3.81
C VAL A 23 3.16 6.02 2.53
N LEU A 24 2.96 4.79 2.07
CA LEU A 24 3.65 4.23 0.90
C LEU A 24 3.30 4.97 -0.39
N ARG A 25 2.05 5.41 -0.58
CA ARG A 25 1.67 6.28 -1.69
C ARG A 25 2.44 7.60 -1.66
N ARG A 26 2.53 8.23 -0.48
CA ARG A 26 3.29 9.49 -0.34
C ARG A 26 4.78 9.31 -0.63
N VAL A 27 5.36 8.20 -0.18
CA VAL A 27 6.75 7.83 -0.50
C VAL A 27 6.92 7.66 -2.01
N ASN A 28 5.99 6.97 -2.67
CA ASN A 28 6.06 6.75 -4.11
C ASN A 28 6.03 8.07 -4.90
N GLU A 29 5.20 9.03 -4.48
CA GLU A 29 5.14 10.38 -5.05
C GLU A 29 6.43 11.18 -4.82
N VAL A 30 6.89 11.27 -3.57
CA VAL A 30 8.01 12.16 -3.19
C VAL A 30 9.34 11.66 -3.78
N PHE A 31 9.53 10.34 -3.81
CA PHE A 31 10.80 9.74 -4.21
C PHE A 31 10.76 9.13 -5.61
N SER A 32 9.63 9.23 -6.33
CA SER A 32 9.44 8.59 -7.65
C SER A 32 9.82 7.11 -7.64
N ALA A 33 9.38 6.39 -6.59
CA ALA A 33 9.86 5.04 -6.29
C ALA A 33 9.44 3.96 -7.32
N GLY A 34 8.51 4.28 -8.23
CA GLY A 34 8.07 3.36 -9.29
C GLY A 34 7.40 2.10 -8.76
N LEU A 35 6.64 2.24 -7.66
CA LEU A 35 5.82 1.20 -7.07
C LEU A 35 4.41 1.25 -7.67
N GLU A 36 3.87 0.09 -8.02
CA GLU A 36 2.47 -0.09 -8.42
C GLU A 36 1.78 -0.88 -7.31
N PHE A 37 0.68 -0.33 -6.77
CA PHE A 37 -0.11 -0.98 -5.74
C PHE A 37 -1.45 -1.42 -6.30
N VAL A 38 -1.82 -2.67 -6.04
CA VAL A 38 -3.12 -3.24 -6.40
C VAL A 38 -3.79 -3.69 -5.11
N GLU A 39 -4.93 -3.10 -4.80
CA GLU A 39 -5.71 -3.44 -3.60
C GLU A 39 -6.69 -4.57 -3.91
N PHE A 40 -6.84 -5.47 -2.95
CA PHE A 40 -7.77 -6.59 -2.98
C PHE A 40 -8.56 -6.63 -1.69
N ASP A 41 -9.78 -7.17 -1.77
CA ASP A 41 -10.66 -7.41 -0.63
C ASP A 41 -10.24 -8.67 0.15
#